data_AF-A0A3C2EBN2-F1
#
_entry.id   AF-A0A3C2EBN2-F1
#
_cell.length_a   1.000
_cell.length_b   1.000
_cell.length_c   1.000
_cell.angle_alpha   90.00
_cell.angle_beta   90.00
_cell.angle_gamma   90.00
#
_symmetry.space_group_name_H-M   'P 1'
#
loop_
_entity.id
_entity.type
_entity.pdbx_description
1 polymer ?
#
loop_
_entity_poly.entity_id
_entity_poly.type
_entity_poly.pdbx_seq_one_letter_code
_entity_poly.pdbx_strand_id
1 'polypeptide(L)'
;MHERYSLKTARVARKPKIYFMNYLKFVIPLLSTILIISCTKNDLTIGALEGSKNSQFFETKILNENVEQLEIPIQPDFQTRLPSFHAITFHILQREYAHKFANGETTLFEGEYLERRLIELYPEKAFEGMYDQAKAEMAINIANYEEYLSKLRLYEVSNCMEPSIKDEEIYRPFTTLNDEINYLQMTEDEIEEFNRYEALATSENPITRIQLESLLNLRSGVIVYAAIGTAAAITGYSVWRVYQSRNRAESKASSFFPGLTDAGKIGDAFRHIYVSVLLRNYLTIVGAWAVMGTYEIVNPNDHARDTYMDYHNNAVGRYYEYWTFRGSYWGDYGDWEEWAENAMEWVDDLNNGVYMDWQFSDPDADTAEYEEDEVDDYKYIYYKL
;
A
#
# COMPACT_ATOMS: atom_id res chain seq x y z
N MET A 1 18.84 70.60 26.77
CA MET A 1 18.57 69.30 27.41
C MET A 1 18.38 68.30 26.28
N HIS A 2 19.35 67.40 26.10
CA HIS A 2 19.35 66.10 25.39
C HIS A 2 18.66 65.96 24.01
N GLU A 3 19.45 65.80 22.93
CA GLU A 3 19.73 64.52 22.22
C GLU A 3 18.63 64.14 21.21
N ARG A 4 18.89 64.29 19.90
CA ARG A 4 19.57 63.38 18.95
C ARG A 4 18.64 62.27 18.39
N TYR A 5 18.87 62.02 17.09
CA TYR A 5 18.50 60.85 16.27
C TYR A 5 17.15 60.84 15.53
N SER A 6 17.23 61.35 14.30
CA SER A 6 16.82 60.66 13.06
C SER A 6 16.62 59.15 13.20
N LEU A 7 15.51 58.63 12.68
CA LEU A 7 15.51 57.46 11.80
C LEU A 7 14.22 57.40 10.95
N LYS A 8 14.41 57.57 9.64
CA LYS A 8 13.52 57.04 8.60
C LYS A 8 13.22 55.57 8.91
N THR A 9 11.95 55.19 8.92
CA THR A 9 11.58 53.79 8.70
C THR A 9 10.52 53.73 7.61
N ALA A 10 10.99 53.29 6.45
CA ALA A 10 10.17 52.89 5.33
C ALA A 10 9.17 51.82 5.80
N ARG A 11 7.89 51.97 5.39
CA ARG A 11 6.96 50.85 5.28
C ARG A 11 7.53 49.87 4.28
N VAL A 12 8.28 48.89 4.78
CA VAL A 12 8.54 47.64 4.07
C VAL A 12 7.54 46.64 4.62
N ALA A 13 6.57 46.25 3.79
CA ALA A 13 5.79 45.05 4.00
C ALA A 13 6.77 43.85 4.09
N ARG A 14 7.10 43.41 5.31
CA ARG A 14 7.78 42.13 5.51
C ARG A 14 6.71 41.06 5.48
N LYS A 15 6.60 40.39 4.33
CA LYS A 15 6.01 39.05 4.23
C LYS A 15 6.63 38.18 5.35
N PRO A 16 5.85 37.38 6.10
CA PRO A 16 6.44 36.37 6.95
C PRO A 16 7.27 35.43 6.06
N LYS A 17 8.57 35.35 6.35
CA LYS A 17 9.45 34.32 5.82
C LYS A 17 9.01 33.02 6.47
N ILE A 18 8.22 32.22 5.75
CA ILE A 18 8.02 30.81 6.05
C ILE A 18 9.36 30.14 5.78
N TYR A 19 10.04 29.72 6.84
CA TYR A 19 11.23 28.88 6.73
C TYR A 19 10.78 27.47 6.35
N PHE A 20 10.59 27.27 5.05
CA PHE A 20 10.54 25.96 4.41
C PHE A 20 11.95 25.36 4.46
N MET A 21 12.24 24.48 5.42
CA MET A 21 13.43 23.64 5.37
C MET A 21 13.11 22.22 5.86
N ASN A 22 13.26 21.28 4.92
CA ASN A 22 13.61 19.86 5.10
C ASN A 22 12.51 18.81 5.35
N TYR A 23 11.41 18.84 4.60
CA TYR A 23 10.62 17.62 4.33
C TYR A 23 10.50 17.28 2.83
N LEU A 24 11.34 17.89 1.99
CA LEU A 24 11.29 17.77 0.53
C LEU A 24 12.43 16.88 -0.04
N LYS A 25 12.72 15.74 0.61
CA LYS A 25 13.72 14.77 0.12
C LYS A 25 13.18 13.37 -0.19
N PHE A 26 11.87 13.13 -0.06
CA PHE A 26 11.23 11.89 -0.50
C PHE A 26 9.99 12.08 -1.38
N VAL A 27 9.78 13.29 -1.91
CA VAL A 27 8.74 13.55 -2.91
C VAL A 27 9.43 14.06 -4.17
N ILE A 28 9.80 13.14 -5.06
CA ILE A 28 10.14 13.49 -6.43
C ILE A 28 8.80 13.62 -7.17
N PRO A 29 8.48 14.79 -7.78
CA PRO A 29 7.45 14.81 -8.80
C PRO A 29 8.00 14.02 -10.00
N LEU A 30 7.53 12.80 -10.20
CA LEU A 30 7.81 12.01 -11.40
C LEU A 30 7.11 12.71 -12.58
N LEU A 31 7.89 13.51 -13.32
CA LEU A 31 7.53 13.95 -14.66
C LEU A 31 7.79 12.78 -15.60
N SER A 32 6.73 12.30 -16.24
CA SER A 32 6.67 11.10 -17.07
C SER A 32 7.40 11.25 -18.42
N THR A 33 8.01 10.15 -18.88
CA THR A 33 8.49 9.97 -20.26
C THR A 33 7.47 9.11 -21.01
N ILE A 34 7.00 9.56 -22.17
CA ILE A 34 6.21 8.73 -23.09
C ILE A 34 7.20 7.96 -23.99
N LEU A 35 7.21 6.63 -23.89
CA LEU A 35 7.93 5.76 -24.82
C LEU A 35 6.98 5.40 -25.98
N ILE A 36 7.30 5.85 -27.19
CA ILE A 36 6.61 5.39 -28.41
C ILE A 36 7.49 4.30 -29.03
N ILE A 37 7.04 3.05 -28.96
CA ILE A 37 7.66 1.92 -29.64
C ILE A 37 6.78 1.56 -30.83
N SER A 38 7.33 1.71 -32.03
CA SER A 38 6.66 1.29 -33.27
C SER A 38 7.12 -0.12 -33.63
N CYS A 39 6.24 -1.11 -33.49
CA CYS A 39 6.50 -2.49 -33.90
C CYS A 39 6.41 -2.64 -35.42
N THR A 40 7.54 -2.51 -36.11
CA THR A 40 7.72 -3.17 -37.42
C THR A 40 8.77 -4.24 -37.27
N LYS A 41 8.50 -5.44 -37.81
CA LYS A 41 9.25 -6.70 -37.58
C LYS A 41 10.77 -6.66 -37.78
N ASN A 42 11.35 -5.55 -38.23
CA ASN A 42 12.78 -5.40 -38.47
C ASN A 42 13.43 -4.15 -37.87
N ASP A 43 12.71 -3.23 -37.21
CA ASP A 43 13.34 -2.05 -36.60
C ASP A 43 12.52 -1.57 -35.40
N LEU A 44 12.95 -1.95 -34.20
CA LEU A 44 12.58 -1.28 -32.95
C LEU A 44 13.27 0.10 -32.94
N THR A 45 12.55 1.16 -33.30
CA THR A 45 13.03 2.54 -33.14
C THR A 45 12.30 3.19 -31.96
N ILE A 46 13.07 3.67 -30.97
CA ILE A 46 12.57 4.32 -29.76
C ILE A 46 12.78 5.84 -29.88
N GLY A 47 11.70 6.61 -29.78
CA GLY A 47 11.76 8.06 -29.59
C GLY A 47 11.44 8.42 -28.13
N ALA A 48 12.39 9.04 -27.43
CA ALA A 48 12.20 9.51 -26.06
C ALA A 48 11.88 11.02 -26.01
N LEU A 49 10.89 11.42 -25.21
CA LEU A 49 10.66 12.81 -24.78
C LEU A 49 11.13 12.94 -23.32
N GLU A 50 11.96 13.95 -23.02
CA GLU A 50 12.79 14.03 -21.80
C GLU A 50 12.03 14.04 -20.46
N GLY A 51 12.37 13.12 -19.54
CA GLY A 51 12.06 13.18 -18.10
C GLY A 51 12.66 12.04 -17.25
N SER A 52 13.45 12.38 -16.21
CA SER A 52 14.18 11.55 -15.22
C SER A 52 15.51 10.89 -15.66
N LYS A 53 16.60 11.23 -14.96
CA LYS A 53 17.96 10.71 -15.22
C LYS A 53 18.22 9.30 -14.68
N ASN A 54 17.45 8.83 -13.69
CA ASN A 54 17.71 7.53 -13.06
C ASN A 54 17.06 6.37 -13.80
N SER A 55 15.85 6.54 -14.34
CA SER A 55 15.22 5.55 -15.24
C SER A 55 15.98 5.45 -16.56
N GLN A 56 16.34 6.60 -17.15
CA GLN A 56 17.17 6.66 -18.35
C GLN A 56 18.50 5.91 -18.20
N PHE A 57 19.19 6.01 -17.06
CA PHE A 57 20.51 5.37 -16.91
C PHE A 57 20.43 3.84 -16.79
N PHE A 58 19.36 3.30 -16.21
CA PHE A 58 19.15 1.85 -16.12
C PHE A 58 18.59 1.27 -17.42
N GLU A 59 17.63 1.94 -18.05
CA GLU A 59 17.02 1.49 -19.31
C GLU A 59 18.02 1.48 -20.47
N THR A 60 18.89 2.49 -20.59
CA THR A 60 19.88 2.57 -21.68
C THR A 60 20.99 1.52 -21.58
N LYS A 61 21.21 0.96 -20.38
CA LYS A 61 22.28 -0.03 -20.16
C LYS A 61 21.84 -1.45 -20.54
N ILE A 62 20.56 -1.78 -20.35
CA ILE A 62 20.00 -3.11 -20.64
C ILE A 62 19.71 -3.29 -22.15
N LEU A 63 19.32 -2.22 -22.85
CA LEU A 63 18.99 -2.25 -24.28
C LEU A 63 20.20 -2.41 -25.23
N ASN A 64 21.44 -2.39 -24.73
CA ASN A 64 22.66 -2.58 -25.52
C ASN A 64 23.24 -4.00 -25.45
N GLU A 65 22.69 -4.87 -24.61
CA GLU A 65 23.04 -6.29 -24.63
C GLU A 65 22.06 -6.99 -25.57
N ASN A 66 22.59 -7.90 -26.41
CA ASN A 66 21.78 -8.65 -27.37
C ASN A 66 20.52 -9.16 -26.69
N VAL A 67 19.34 -8.88 -27.26
CA VAL A 67 18.05 -9.33 -26.73
C VAL A 67 17.99 -10.86 -26.85
N GLU A 68 18.65 -11.55 -25.93
CA GLU A 68 18.23 -12.87 -25.48
C GLU A 68 16.78 -12.72 -25.00
N GLN A 69 15.97 -13.75 -25.24
CA GLN A 69 14.57 -13.77 -24.82
C GLN A 69 14.52 -13.38 -23.34
N LEU A 70 13.93 -12.23 -23.03
CA LEU A 70 13.72 -11.83 -21.64
C LEU A 70 12.78 -12.86 -21.02
N GLU A 71 13.23 -13.50 -19.93
CA GLU A 71 12.39 -14.38 -19.13
C GLU A 71 11.33 -13.56 -18.39
N ILE A 72 10.19 -14.19 -18.08
CA ILE A 72 9.18 -13.57 -17.22
C ILE A 72 9.82 -13.35 -15.85
N PRO A 73 9.84 -12.11 -15.33
CA PRO A 73 10.43 -11.86 -14.02
C PRO A 73 9.56 -12.47 -12.93
N ILE A 74 10.19 -13.10 -11.95
CA ILE A 74 9.52 -13.68 -10.79
C ILE A 74 9.26 -12.57 -9.76
N GLN A 75 8.05 -12.52 -9.23
CA GLN A 75 7.70 -11.59 -8.16
C GLN A 75 8.46 -11.96 -6.87
N PRO A 76 9.13 -11.00 -6.19
CA PRO A 76 9.77 -11.30 -4.93
C PRO A 76 8.73 -11.47 -3.81
N ASP A 77 8.97 -12.43 -2.93
CA ASP A 77 8.27 -12.53 -1.66
C ASP A 77 8.59 -11.36 -0.74
N PHE A 78 7.59 -10.91 0.02
CA PHE A 78 7.86 -9.99 1.12
C PHE A 78 8.60 -10.73 2.23
N GLN A 79 9.67 -10.11 2.76
CA GLN A 79 10.51 -10.75 3.78
C GLN A 79 10.59 -9.86 5.02
N THR A 80 10.17 -10.39 6.17
CA THR A 80 10.42 -9.76 7.47
C THR A 80 10.49 -10.80 8.59
N ARG A 81 11.27 -10.49 9.63
CA ARG A 81 11.31 -11.25 10.89
C ARG A 81 10.94 -10.40 12.10
N LEU A 82 10.48 -9.18 11.84
CA LEU A 82 10.21 -8.22 12.89
C LEU A 82 8.86 -8.48 13.55
N PRO A 83 8.71 -8.10 14.83
CA PRO A 83 7.44 -8.21 15.51
C PRO A 83 6.37 -7.34 14.84
N SER A 84 5.16 -7.91 14.79
CA SER A 84 3.96 -7.23 14.29
C SER A 84 3.20 -6.50 15.41
N PHE A 85 2.64 -5.31 15.16
CA PHE A 85 1.66 -4.70 16.08
C PHE A 85 0.37 -4.31 15.37
N HIS A 86 -0.72 -4.21 16.12
CA HIS A 86 -2.04 -3.97 15.56
C HIS A 86 -2.07 -2.61 14.83
N ALA A 87 -2.65 -2.53 13.62
CA ALA A 87 -2.69 -1.30 12.82
C ALA A 87 -3.21 -0.09 13.62
N ILE A 88 -4.33 -0.24 14.33
CA ILE A 88 -4.88 0.82 15.21
C ILE A 88 -3.88 1.29 16.29
N THR A 89 -2.98 0.43 16.77
CA THR A 89 -1.91 0.89 17.69
C THR A 89 -1.03 1.92 16.99
N PHE A 90 -0.53 1.64 15.79
CA PHE A 90 0.29 2.59 15.06
C PHE A 90 -0.45 3.86 14.72
N HIS A 91 -1.70 3.76 14.24
CA HIS A 91 -2.53 4.93 13.98
C HIS A 91 -2.58 5.83 15.22
N ILE A 92 -2.99 5.31 16.38
CA ILE A 92 -3.07 6.11 17.61
C ILE A 92 -1.70 6.71 17.99
N LEU A 93 -0.61 5.93 17.93
CA LEU A 93 0.72 6.42 18.31
C LEU A 93 1.27 7.50 17.35
N GLN A 94 1.04 7.39 16.05
CA GLN A 94 1.38 8.43 15.07
C GLN A 94 0.61 9.72 15.35
N ARG A 95 -0.67 9.59 15.70
CA ARG A 95 -1.55 10.72 16.04
C ARG A 95 -1.18 11.35 17.38
N GLU A 96 -0.78 10.57 18.37
CA GLU A 96 -0.20 11.06 19.62
C GLU A 96 1.06 11.90 19.35
N TYR A 97 1.96 11.42 18.50
CA TYR A 97 3.17 12.15 18.10
C TYR A 97 2.81 13.48 17.43
N ALA A 98 1.95 13.44 16.41
CA ALA A 98 1.52 14.61 15.67
C ALA A 98 0.89 15.67 16.59
N HIS A 99 0.07 15.25 17.56
CA HIS A 99 -0.55 16.15 18.54
C HIS A 99 0.47 16.72 19.54
N LYS A 100 1.29 15.88 20.16
CA LYS A 100 2.28 16.30 21.18
C LYS A 100 3.34 17.23 20.63
N PHE A 101 3.72 17.05 19.37
CA PHE A 101 4.83 17.77 18.74
C PHE A 101 4.39 18.77 17.66
N ALA A 102 3.09 19.08 17.56
CA ALA A 102 2.51 20.02 16.60
C ALA A 102 3.20 21.41 16.59
N ASN A 103 3.80 21.82 17.71
CA ASN A 103 4.44 23.14 17.87
C ASN A 103 5.93 23.17 17.48
N GLY A 104 6.49 22.08 16.96
CA GLY A 104 7.80 22.09 16.29
C GLY A 104 9.04 22.16 17.18
N GLU A 105 8.90 22.12 18.51
CA GLU A 105 10.02 22.08 19.45
C GLU A 105 10.29 20.64 19.94
N THR A 106 10.84 19.78 19.08
CA THR A 106 11.29 18.46 19.50
C THR A 106 12.56 18.00 18.78
N THR A 107 13.42 17.31 19.53
CA THR A 107 14.57 16.57 19.00
C THR A 107 14.24 15.11 18.70
N LEU A 108 13.02 14.65 19.04
CA LEU A 108 12.58 13.26 18.88
C LEU A 108 11.87 13.09 17.53
N PHE A 109 12.38 12.19 16.70
CA PHE A 109 11.75 11.83 15.43
C PHE A 109 10.53 10.91 15.67
N GLU A 110 9.56 10.93 14.75
CA GLU A 110 8.34 10.11 14.84
C GLU A 110 8.65 8.63 15.09
N GLY A 111 9.61 8.08 14.35
CA GLY A 111 10.05 6.69 14.53
C GLY A 111 10.57 6.35 15.92
N GLU A 112 11.37 7.25 16.51
CA GLU A 112 11.90 7.08 17.86
C GLU A 112 10.77 7.16 18.90
N TYR A 113 9.76 8.01 18.68
CA TYR A 113 8.57 8.05 19.51
C TYR A 113 7.77 6.75 19.41
N LEU A 114 7.51 6.27 18.18
CA LEU A 114 6.78 5.02 17.94
C LEU A 114 7.48 3.84 18.63
N GLU A 115 8.79 3.68 18.45
CA GLU A 115 9.55 2.59 19.08
C GLU A 115 9.43 2.62 20.61
N ARG A 116 9.68 3.79 21.23
CA ARG A 116 9.59 3.94 22.69
C ARG A 116 8.21 3.60 23.22
N ARG A 117 7.16 4.05 22.54
CA ARG A 117 5.78 3.77 22.92
C ARG A 117 5.41 2.30 22.74
N LEU A 118 5.92 1.65 21.69
CA LEU A 118 5.74 0.20 21.51
C LEU A 118 6.45 -0.60 22.61
N ILE A 119 7.66 -0.21 23.02
CA ILE A 119 8.37 -0.82 24.15
C ILE A 119 7.58 -0.64 25.46
N GLU A 120 7.02 0.55 25.69
CA GLU A 120 6.20 0.82 26.87
C GLU A 120 4.90 -0.01 26.89
N LEU A 121 4.26 -0.20 25.73
CA LEU A 121 2.98 -0.91 25.60
C LEU A 121 3.15 -2.44 25.55
N TYR A 122 4.21 -2.92 24.90
CA TYR A 122 4.47 -4.32 24.60
C TYR A 122 5.93 -4.70 24.88
N PRO A 123 6.40 -4.58 26.14
CA PRO A 123 7.80 -4.83 26.50
C PRO A 123 8.25 -6.28 26.26
N GLU A 124 7.32 -7.22 26.11
CA GLU A 124 7.60 -8.60 25.77
C GLU A 124 7.89 -8.84 24.29
N LYS A 125 7.58 -7.86 23.42
CA LYS A 125 7.60 -8.00 21.96
C LYS A 125 8.45 -6.92 21.27
N ALA A 126 8.35 -5.68 21.72
CA ALA A 126 9.10 -4.55 21.20
C ALA A 126 10.49 -4.45 21.84
N PHE A 127 11.47 -3.95 21.08
CA PHE A 127 12.85 -3.79 21.53
C PHE A 127 13.51 -2.54 20.93
N GLU A 128 14.62 -2.11 21.54
CA GLU A 128 15.40 -0.94 21.10
C GLU A 128 16.09 -1.20 19.74
N GLY A 129 16.00 -0.23 18.81
CA GLY A 129 16.55 -0.33 17.46
C GLY A 129 15.65 -1.07 16.46
N MET A 130 14.47 -1.49 16.88
CA MET A 130 13.46 -2.15 16.05
C MET A 130 12.99 -1.28 14.88
N TYR A 131 12.85 0.04 15.08
CA TYR A 131 12.43 0.98 14.04
C TYR A 131 13.47 1.10 12.91
N ASP A 132 14.75 1.22 13.27
CA ASP A 132 15.82 1.31 12.28
C ASP A 132 16.00 0.01 11.49
N GLN A 133 15.85 -1.14 12.17
CA GLN A 133 15.82 -2.45 11.49
C GLN A 133 14.65 -2.54 10.51
N ALA A 134 13.45 -2.12 10.94
CA ALA A 134 12.26 -2.12 10.07
C ALA A 134 12.42 -1.24 8.84
N LYS A 135 12.99 -0.05 9.02
CA LYS A 135 13.28 0.87 7.92
C LYS A 135 14.28 0.28 6.92
N ALA A 136 15.31 -0.41 7.40
CA ALA A 136 16.30 -1.07 6.55
C ALA A 136 15.70 -2.26 5.78
N GLU A 137 14.95 -3.13 6.46
CA GLU A 137 14.25 -4.26 5.82
C GLU A 137 13.26 -3.77 4.76
N MET A 138 12.47 -2.73 5.06
CA MET A 138 11.49 -2.20 4.12
C MET A 138 12.15 -1.56 2.90
N ALA A 139 13.28 -0.86 3.07
CA ALA A 139 14.01 -0.29 1.94
C ALA A 139 14.51 -1.36 0.97
N ILE A 140 14.92 -2.53 1.47
CA ILE A 140 15.33 -3.68 0.64
C ILE A 140 14.12 -4.28 -0.08
N ASN A 141 13.02 -4.53 0.64
CA ASN A 141 11.80 -5.07 0.05
C ASN A 141 11.24 -4.16 -1.06
N ILE A 142 11.18 -2.85 -0.81
CA ILE A 142 10.74 -1.85 -1.81
C ILE A 142 11.65 -1.89 -3.03
N ALA A 143 12.99 -1.86 -2.84
CA ALA A 143 13.92 -1.87 -3.96
C ALA A 143 13.80 -3.13 -4.82
N ASN A 144 13.66 -4.31 -4.20
CA ASN A 144 13.47 -5.57 -4.90
C ASN A 144 12.16 -5.57 -5.70
N TYR A 145 11.07 -5.05 -5.12
CA TYR A 145 9.78 -5.00 -5.79
C TYR A 145 9.75 -3.97 -6.92
N GLU A 146 10.33 -2.78 -6.73
CA GLU A 146 10.48 -1.79 -7.80
C GLU A 146 11.33 -2.31 -8.97
N GLU A 147 12.39 -3.08 -8.69
CA GLU A 147 13.18 -3.77 -9.70
C GLU A 147 12.33 -4.79 -10.48
N TYR A 148 11.52 -5.59 -9.79
CA TYR A 148 10.58 -6.53 -10.40
C TYR A 148 9.58 -5.80 -11.33
N LEU A 149 8.92 -4.74 -10.85
CA LEU A 149 7.94 -3.98 -11.65
C LEU A 149 8.59 -3.40 -12.91
N SER A 150 9.84 -2.94 -12.81
CA SER A 150 10.61 -2.43 -13.95
C SER A 150 10.93 -3.53 -14.97
N LYS A 151 11.34 -4.71 -14.50
CA LYS A 151 11.59 -5.88 -15.35
C LYS A 151 10.31 -6.37 -16.02
N LEU A 152 9.18 -6.38 -15.31
CA LEU A 152 7.89 -6.83 -15.85
C LEU A 152 7.45 -5.94 -16.99
N ARG A 153 7.48 -4.62 -16.80
CA ARG A 153 7.17 -3.67 -17.86
C ARG A 153 8.08 -3.86 -19.09
N LEU A 154 9.38 -4.07 -18.88
CA LEU A 154 10.33 -4.31 -19.97
C LEU A 154 10.01 -5.61 -20.72
N TYR A 155 9.68 -6.68 -19.99
CA TYR A 155 9.25 -7.95 -20.56
C TYR A 155 7.99 -7.79 -21.41
N GLU A 156 6.93 -7.18 -20.87
CA GLU A 156 5.64 -6.97 -21.56
C GLU A 156 5.83 -6.17 -22.84
N VAL A 157 6.52 -5.03 -22.75
CA VAL A 157 6.78 -4.14 -23.89
C VAL A 157 7.61 -4.84 -24.97
N SER A 158 8.63 -5.60 -24.56
CA SER A 158 9.50 -6.35 -25.49
C SER A 158 8.75 -7.49 -26.20
N ASN A 159 7.70 -8.02 -25.57
CA ASN A 159 6.82 -9.03 -26.14
C ASN A 159 5.57 -8.46 -26.82
N CYS A 160 5.51 -7.13 -27.06
CA CYS A 160 4.38 -6.45 -27.69
C CYS A 160 3.05 -6.60 -26.92
N MET A 161 3.11 -6.74 -25.60
CA MET A 161 1.96 -6.75 -24.70
C MET A 161 1.65 -5.33 -24.24
N GLU A 162 0.37 -5.06 -23.94
CA GLU A 162 0.00 -3.83 -23.23
C GLU A 162 0.55 -3.91 -21.80
N PRO A 163 1.24 -2.88 -21.29
CA PRO A 163 1.76 -2.92 -19.93
C PRO A 163 0.64 -3.02 -18.89
N SER A 164 0.72 -4.02 -18.00
CA SER A 164 -0.22 -4.17 -16.87
C SER A 164 -0.10 -2.99 -15.89
N ILE A 165 1.11 -2.43 -15.75
CA ILE A 165 1.42 -1.31 -14.86
C ILE A 165 1.39 0.01 -15.65
N LYS A 166 0.47 0.93 -15.31
CA LYS A 166 0.34 2.25 -15.94
C LYS A 166 0.83 3.38 -15.02
N ASP A 167 1.47 4.40 -15.60
CA ASP A 167 2.10 5.52 -14.89
C ASP A 167 1.11 6.62 -14.50
N GLU A 168 0.28 6.40 -13.47
CA GLU A 168 -0.68 7.43 -13.03
C GLU A 168 -0.77 7.63 -11.51
N GLU A 169 -0.18 6.74 -10.70
CA GLU A 169 -0.39 6.76 -9.26
C GLU A 169 0.73 7.46 -8.50
N ILE A 170 0.37 8.56 -7.83
CA ILE A 170 1.24 9.28 -6.90
C ILE A 170 0.62 9.16 -5.51
N TYR A 171 1.39 8.64 -4.54
CA TYR A 171 0.99 8.62 -3.14
C TYR A 171 0.60 10.03 -2.69
N ARG A 172 -0.60 10.16 -2.11
CA ARG A 172 -1.08 11.44 -1.56
C ARG A 172 -0.96 11.44 -0.04
N PRO A 173 0.05 12.10 0.54
CA PRO A 173 0.10 12.32 1.98
C PRO A 173 -0.95 13.34 2.38
N PHE A 174 -1.70 13.08 3.46
CA PHE A 174 -2.59 14.07 4.06
C PHE A 174 -1.91 14.73 5.26
N THR A 175 -2.18 16.02 5.43
CA THR A 175 -1.71 16.78 6.60
C THR A 175 -2.86 17.15 7.53
N THR A 176 -4.11 16.93 7.12
CA THR A 176 -5.31 17.21 7.92
C THR A 176 -6.29 16.03 7.92
N LEU A 177 -7.08 15.93 8.99
CA LEU A 177 -8.13 14.92 9.13
C LEU A 177 -9.22 15.06 8.06
N ASN A 178 -9.63 16.30 7.77
CA ASN A 178 -10.69 16.55 6.79
C ASN A 178 -10.27 16.18 5.37
N ASP A 179 -9.00 16.39 5.01
CA ASP A 179 -8.52 15.99 3.68
C ASP A 179 -8.57 14.46 3.53
N GLU A 180 -8.23 13.73 4.58
CA GLU A 180 -8.32 12.27 4.56
C GLU A 180 -9.77 11.76 4.54
N ILE A 181 -10.66 12.34 5.35
CA ILE A 181 -12.09 12.00 5.36
C ILE A 181 -12.70 12.17 3.96
N ASN A 182 -12.43 13.32 3.33
CA ASN A 182 -12.95 13.62 2.00
C ASN A 182 -12.33 12.73 0.92
N TYR A 183 -11.04 12.45 1.02
CA TYR A 183 -10.33 11.64 0.04
C TYR A 183 -10.76 10.18 0.06
N LEU A 184 -10.91 9.60 1.25
CA LEU A 184 -11.36 8.21 1.42
C LEU A 184 -12.87 8.08 1.20
N GLN A 185 -13.60 9.20 1.06
CA GLN A 185 -15.06 9.24 1.07
C GLN A 185 -15.61 8.40 2.22
N MET A 186 -15.17 8.73 3.45
CA MET A 186 -15.53 7.95 4.62
C MET A 186 -17.04 7.99 4.87
N THR A 187 -17.62 6.85 5.24
CA THR A 187 -19.01 6.77 5.70
C THR A 187 -19.16 7.43 7.08
N GLU A 188 -20.40 7.69 7.51
CA GLU A 188 -20.65 8.25 8.86
C GLU A 188 -20.08 7.35 9.97
N ASP A 189 -20.24 6.02 9.84
CA ASP A 189 -19.71 5.04 10.79
C ASP A 189 -18.16 5.04 10.82
N GLU A 190 -17.53 5.15 9.64
CA GLU A 190 -16.08 5.26 9.53
C GLU A 190 -15.56 6.56 10.15
N ILE A 191 -16.27 7.68 9.96
CA ILE A 191 -15.95 8.97 10.57
C ILE A 191 -16.10 8.91 12.09
N GLU A 192 -17.16 8.29 12.61
CA GLU A 192 -17.35 8.12 14.04
C GLU A 192 -16.20 7.31 14.64
N GLU A 193 -15.84 6.20 14.00
CA GLU A 193 -14.71 5.38 14.43
C GLU A 193 -13.38 6.13 14.37
N PHE A 194 -13.11 6.83 13.27
CA PHE A 194 -11.90 7.61 13.07
C PHE A 194 -11.76 8.66 14.18
N ASN A 195 -12.82 9.43 14.43
CA ASN A 195 -12.86 10.44 15.48
C ASN A 195 -12.70 9.83 16.88
N ARG A 196 -13.19 8.60 17.11
CA ARG A 196 -12.99 7.89 18.38
C ARG A 196 -11.51 7.59 18.61
N TYR A 197 -10.75 7.19 17.59
CA TYR A 197 -9.31 6.97 17.72
C TYR A 197 -8.53 8.28 17.84
N GLU A 198 -8.94 9.34 17.12
CA GLU A 198 -8.37 10.68 17.28
C GLU A 198 -8.54 11.22 18.71
N ALA A 199 -9.72 11.04 19.31
CA ALA A 199 -9.99 11.46 20.68
C ALA A 199 -9.08 10.76 21.70
N LEU A 200 -8.74 9.49 21.45
CA LEU A 200 -7.80 8.74 22.29
C LEU A 200 -6.37 9.25 22.11
N ALA A 201 -5.95 9.49 20.87
CA ALA A 201 -4.61 9.97 20.53
C ALA A 201 -4.33 11.40 21.03
N THR A 202 -5.36 12.23 21.13
CA THR A 202 -5.27 13.63 21.59
C THR A 202 -5.51 13.81 23.09
N SER A 203 -5.75 12.72 23.81
CA SER A 203 -5.95 12.78 25.26
C SER A 203 -4.68 13.26 26.00
N GLU A 204 -4.86 13.85 27.18
CA GLU A 204 -3.77 14.45 27.97
C GLU A 204 -2.66 13.44 28.29
N ASN A 205 -3.05 12.20 28.57
CA ASN A 205 -2.13 11.11 28.85
C ASN A 205 -2.03 10.18 27.64
N PRO A 206 -0.83 9.72 27.25
CA PRO A 206 -0.69 8.71 26.21
C PRO A 206 -1.49 7.44 26.52
N ILE A 207 -1.95 6.76 25.48
CA ILE A 207 -2.80 5.57 25.58
C ILE A 207 -2.10 4.46 26.38
N THR A 208 -2.87 3.71 27.16
CA THR A 208 -2.36 2.55 27.90
C THR A 208 -2.65 1.25 27.15
N ARG A 209 -1.88 0.19 27.48
CA ARG A 209 -2.11 -1.16 26.93
C ARG A 209 -3.53 -1.65 27.19
N ILE A 210 -4.07 -1.42 28.39
CA ILE A 210 -5.44 -1.83 28.77
C ILE A 210 -6.49 -1.13 27.90
N GLN A 211 -6.31 0.17 27.61
CA GLN A 211 -7.22 0.91 26.73
C GLN A 211 -7.15 0.38 25.30
N LEU A 212 -5.96 0.10 24.79
CA LEU A 212 -5.78 -0.55 23.48
C LEU A 212 -6.48 -1.91 23.46
N GLU A 213 -6.15 -2.82 24.35
CA GLU A 213 -6.74 -4.17 24.41
C GLU A 213 -8.26 -4.12 24.54
N SER A 214 -8.82 -3.17 25.31
CA SER A 214 -10.27 -2.97 25.37
C SER A 214 -10.86 -2.55 24.02
N LEU A 215 -10.19 -1.70 23.25
CA LEU A 215 -10.66 -1.29 21.92
C LEU A 215 -10.61 -2.46 20.94
N LEU A 216 -9.54 -3.25 20.99
CA LEU A 216 -9.34 -4.41 20.11
C LEU A 216 -10.35 -5.52 20.42
N ASN A 217 -10.62 -5.79 21.71
CA ASN A 217 -11.55 -6.82 22.14
C ASN A 217 -13.03 -6.47 21.90
N LEU A 218 -13.38 -5.18 21.77
CA LEU A 218 -14.75 -4.76 21.43
C LEU A 218 -15.13 -5.08 19.98
N ARG A 219 -14.16 -5.41 19.13
CA ARG A 219 -14.33 -5.66 17.69
C ARG A 219 -13.86 -7.06 17.31
N SER A 220 -14.39 -8.10 17.95
CA SER A 220 -14.09 -9.49 17.58
C SER A 220 -14.26 -9.73 16.07
N GLY A 221 -13.14 -9.74 15.36
CA GLY A 221 -13.00 -9.71 13.91
C GLY A 221 -11.57 -9.27 13.60
N VAL A 222 -10.68 -10.24 13.37
CA VAL A 222 -9.21 -10.18 13.23
C VAL A 222 -8.67 -8.97 12.46
N ILE A 223 -8.35 -7.86 13.13
CA ILE A 223 -7.76 -6.70 12.46
C ILE A 223 -6.25 -6.89 12.29
N VAL A 224 -5.81 -6.92 11.04
CA VAL A 224 -4.42 -7.23 10.71
C VAL A 224 -3.45 -6.07 10.88
N TYR A 225 -2.30 -6.51 11.37
CA TYR A 225 -1.04 -5.88 11.70
C TYR A 225 -0.35 -5.25 10.48
N ALA A 226 -0.03 -3.95 10.57
CA ALA A 226 0.84 -3.28 9.62
C ALA A 226 2.21 -3.08 10.28
N ALA A 227 3.20 -3.79 9.76
CA ALA A 227 4.58 -3.80 10.21
C ALA A 227 5.15 -2.39 10.41
N ILE A 228 6.03 -2.25 11.40
CA ILE A 228 6.86 -1.06 11.61
C ILE A 228 7.52 -0.62 10.29
N GLY A 229 7.82 -1.55 9.38
CA GLY A 229 8.36 -1.27 8.05
C GLY A 229 7.41 -0.46 7.16
N THR A 230 6.14 -0.85 7.06
CA THR A 230 5.12 -0.11 6.29
C THR A 230 4.81 1.24 6.92
N ALA A 231 4.72 1.31 8.26
CA ALA A 231 4.53 2.57 8.99
C ALA A 231 5.76 3.50 8.90
N ALA A 232 6.97 2.95 8.79
CA ALA A 232 8.22 3.70 8.63
C ALA A 232 8.44 4.18 7.18
N ALA A 233 7.98 3.43 6.18
CA ALA A 233 8.07 3.80 4.76
C ALA A 233 6.95 4.74 4.32
N ILE A 234 5.76 4.60 4.90
CA ILE A 234 4.58 5.38 4.54
C ILE A 234 4.16 6.20 5.76
N THR A 235 4.76 7.39 5.90
CA THR A 235 4.45 8.35 6.95
C THR A 235 2.96 8.72 6.96
N GLY A 236 2.44 9.04 8.15
CA GLY A 236 1.19 9.79 8.36
C GLY A 236 -0.07 9.20 7.71
N TYR A 237 -0.98 8.70 8.55
CA TYR A 237 -2.34 8.28 8.19
C TYR A 237 -2.49 7.04 7.29
N SER A 238 -1.42 6.54 6.69
CA SER A 238 -1.38 5.30 5.90
C SER A 238 -2.01 4.08 6.60
N VAL A 239 -1.83 3.97 7.92
CA VAL A 239 -2.32 2.83 8.69
C VAL A 239 -3.84 2.83 8.82
N TRP A 240 -4.48 4.00 8.87
CA TRP A 240 -5.94 4.08 8.82
C TRP A 240 -6.46 3.55 7.49
N ARG A 241 -5.79 3.88 6.38
CA ARG A 241 -6.17 3.39 5.05
C ARG A 241 -6.10 1.88 4.94
N VAL A 242 -5.07 1.25 5.53
CA VAL A 242 -4.99 -0.22 5.63
C VAL A 242 -6.18 -0.79 6.39
N TYR A 243 -6.43 -0.23 7.57
CA TYR A 243 -7.52 -0.66 8.44
C TYR A 243 -8.89 -0.57 7.74
N GLN A 244 -9.17 0.58 7.15
CA GLN A 244 -10.40 0.86 6.45
C GLN A 244 -10.55 -0.04 5.21
N SER A 245 -9.48 -0.21 4.42
CA SER A 245 -9.53 -1.04 3.21
C SER A 245 -9.94 -2.47 3.51
N ARG A 246 -9.38 -3.05 4.59
CA ARG A 246 -9.79 -4.38 5.06
C ARG A 246 -11.27 -4.41 5.43
N ASN A 247 -11.73 -3.48 6.27
CA ASN A 247 -13.12 -3.47 6.73
C ASN A 247 -14.11 -3.29 5.57
N ARG A 248 -13.80 -2.42 4.61
CA ARG A 248 -14.59 -2.23 3.39
C ARG A 248 -14.65 -3.52 2.59
N ALA A 249 -13.52 -4.18 2.37
CA ALA A 249 -13.46 -5.43 1.62
C ALA A 249 -14.24 -6.56 2.30
N GLU A 250 -14.10 -6.73 3.62
CA GLU A 250 -14.85 -7.73 4.39
C GLU A 250 -16.35 -7.46 4.38
N SER A 251 -16.75 -6.20 4.55
CA SER A 251 -18.15 -5.80 4.54
C SER A 251 -18.79 -6.06 3.17
N LYS A 252 -18.14 -5.64 2.08
CA LYS A 252 -18.63 -5.86 0.71
C LYS A 252 -18.62 -7.34 0.33
N ALA A 253 -17.57 -8.10 0.69
CA ALA A 253 -17.52 -9.55 0.45
C ALA A 253 -18.67 -10.27 1.15
N SER A 254 -18.94 -9.93 2.42
CA SER A 254 -20.05 -10.52 3.18
C SER A 254 -21.42 -10.16 2.60
N SER A 255 -21.54 -8.96 2.00
CA SER A 255 -22.78 -8.49 1.37
C SER A 255 -23.02 -9.13 0.01
N PHE A 256 -22.01 -9.21 -0.84
CA PHE A 256 -22.11 -9.72 -2.21
C PHE A 256 -22.07 -11.24 -2.29
N PHE A 257 -21.27 -11.89 -1.45
CA PHE A 257 -21.05 -13.34 -1.44
C PHE A 257 -21.32 -13.95 -0.05
N PRO A 258 -22.57 -13.88 0.44
CA PRO A 258 -22.89 -14.29 1.81
C PRO A 258 -22.60 -15.78 2.04
N GLY A 259 -21.74 -16.06 3.03
CA GLY A 259 -21.34 -17.42 3.42
C GLY A 259 -20.22 -18.03 2.56
N LEU A 260 -19.62 -17.25 1.66
CA LEU A 260 -18.58 -17.68 0.73
C LEU A 260 -17.29 -16.87 0.86
N THR A 261 -17.04 -16.28 2.04
CA THR A 261 -15.94 -15.33 2.29
C THR A 261 -14.73 -15.96 2.98
N ASP A 262 -14.66 -17.28 3.00
CA ASP A 262 -13.64 -18.03 3.72
C ASP A 262 -13.05 -19.16 2.86
N ALA A 263 -11.82 -19.55 3.20
CA ALA A 263 -11.14 -20.72 2.68
C ALA A 263 -11.18 -20.79 1.15
N GLY A 264 -10.69 -19.76 0.45
CA GLY A 264 -10.49 -19.78 -1.01
C GLY A 264 -11.77 -19.80 -1.85
N LYS A 265 -12.95 -19.62 -1.25
CA LYS A 265 -14.21 -19.50 -1.99
C LYS A 265 -14.28 -18.19 -2.78
N ILE A 266 -15.24 -18.10 -3.69
CA ILE A 266 -15.40 -16.94 -4.58
C ILE A 266 -15.49 -15.58 -3.86
N GLY A 267 -16.16 -15.50 -2.70
CA GLY A 267 -16.22 -14.27 -1.91
C GLY A 267 -14.90 -13.94 -1.22
N ASP A 268 -14.08 -14.94 -0.96
CA ASP A 268 -12.71 -14.80 -0.47
C ASP A 268 -11.78 -14.27 -1.56
N ALA A 269 -11.86 -14.83 -2.76
CA ALA A 269 -11.16 -14.32 -3.94
C ALA A 269 -11.51 -12.85 -4.21
N PHE A 270 -12.81 -12.50 -4.20
CA PHE A 270 -13.26 -11.11 -4.27
C PHE A 270 -12.64 -10.24 -3.17
N ARG A 271 -12.63 -10.71 -1.92
CA ARG A 271 -12.08 -9.97 -0.77
C ARG A 271 -10.60 -9.62 -0.99
N HIS A 272 -9.79 -10.57 -1.48
CA HIS A 272 -8.36 -10.39 -1.78
C HIS A 272 -8.11 -9.46 -2.98
N ILE A 273 -8.88 -9.61 -4.05
CA ILE A 273 -8.84 -8.71 -5.21
C ILE A 273 -9.17 -7.28 -4.79
N TYR A 274 -10.31 -7.11 -4.12
CA TYR A 274 -10.86 -5.79 -3.83
C TYR A 274 -10.07 -5.05 -2.75
N VAL A 275 -9.58 -5.72 -1.71
CA VAL A 275 -8.68 -5.09 -0.74
C VAL A 275 -7.39 -4.62 -1.42
N SER A 276 -6.87 -5.36 -2.41
CA SER A 276 -5.69 -4.98 -3.18
C SER A 276 -5.93 -3.74 -4.05
N VAL A 277 -7.11 -3.59 -4.65
CA VAL A 277 -7.52 -2.38 -5.37
C VAL A 277 -7.53 -1.16 -4.43
N LEU A 278 -8.18 -1.28 -3.27
CA LEU A 278 -8.25 -0.20 -2.27
C LEU A 278 -6.85 0.21 -1.80
N LEU A 279 -6.04 -0.77 -1.39
CA LEU A 279 -4.68 -0.53 -0.91
C LEU A 279 -3.80 0.11 -1.97
N ARG A 280 -3.90 -0.33 -3.23
CA ARG A 280 -3.11 0.26 -4.32
C ARG A 280 -3.50 1.73 -4.53
N ASN A 281 -4.78 2.04 -4.62
CA ASN A 281 -5.22 3.43 -4.81
C ASN A 281 -4.80 4.34 -3.63
N TYR A 282 -4.79 3.79 -2.41
CA TYR A 282 -4.53 4.57 -1.20
C TYR A 282 -3.06 4.61 -0.76
N LEU A 283 -2.24 3.64 -1.16
CA LEU A 283 -0.84 3.49 -0.70
C LEU A 283 0.18 3.31 -1.83
N THR A 284 -0.26 3.19 -3.09
CA THR A 284 0.48 2.71 -4.28
C THR A 284 0.61 1.20 -4.39
N ILE A 285 0.96 0.72 -5.59
CA ILE A 285 1.22 -0.70 -5.88
C ILE A 285 2.24 -1.33 -4.93
N VAL A 286 3.34 -0.63 -4.61
CA VAL A 286 4.38 -1.12 -3.69
C VAL A 286 3.85 -1.21 -2.26
N GLY A 287 3.09 -0.21 -1.84
CA GLY A 287 2.45 -0.19 -0.52
C GLY A 287 1.45 -1.33 -0.36
N ALA A 288 0.63 -1.59 -1.38
CA ALA A 288 -0.33 -2.69 -1.39
C ALA A 288 0.36 -4.05 -1.30
N TRP A 289 1.39 -4.29 -2.10
CA TRP A 289 2.17 -5.55 -2.05
C TRP A 289 2.77 -5.76 -0.66
N ALA A 290 3.41 -4.75 -0.07
CA ALA A 290 4.04 -4.88 1.24
C ALA A 290 3.02 -5.15 2.36
N VAL A 291 1.85 -4.52 2.30
CA VAL A 291 0.76 -4.75 3.27
C VAL A 291 0.22 -6.17 3.15
N MET A 292 -0.07 -6.65 1.94
CA MET A 292 -0.60 -8.01 1.74
C MET A 292 0.45 -9.07 2.06
N GLY A 293 1.72 -8.90 1.65
CA GLY A 293 2.79 -9.82 2.03
C GLY A 293 3.02 -9.87 3.55
N THR A 294 2.93 -8.73 4.24
CA THR A 294 2.95 -8.71 5.71
C THR A 294 1.76 -9.46 6.30
N TYR A 295 0.57 -9.32 5.72
CA TYR A 295 -0.65 -9.99 6.17
C TYR A 295 -0.47 -11.51 6.17
N GLU A 296 0.03 -12.07 5.07
CA GLU A 296 0.23 -13.52 4.89
C GLU A 296 1.27 -14.08 5.86
N ILE A 297 2.37 -13.37 6.12
CA ILE A 297 3.40 -13.82 7.09
C ILE A 297 2.85 -13.87 8.52
N VAL A 298 1.99 -12.91 8.87
CA VAL A 298 1.47 -12.78 10.25
C VAL A 298 0.25 -13.66 10.50
N ASN A 299 -0.53 -13.92 9.45
CA ASN A 299 -1.73 -14.77 9.51
C ASN A 299 -1.58 -15.88 8.46
N PRO A 300 -0.59 -16.78 8.63
CA PRO A 300 -0.35 -17.80 7.65
C PRO A 300 -1.57 -18.71 7.53
N ASN A 301 -1.93 -19.03 6.29
CA ASN A 301 -2.92 -20.07 6.04
C ASN A 301 -2.41 -21.42 6.53
N ASP A 302 -3.36 -22.30 6.89
CA ASP A 302 -3.05 -23.65 7.36
C ASP A 302 -2.47 -24.54 6.23
N HIS A 303 -2.79 -24.21 4.97
CA HIS A 303 -2.34 -24.95 3.79
C HIS A 303 -1.66 -24.02 2.77
N ALA A 304 -0.58 -24.51 2.14
CA ALA A 304 0.17 -23.74 1.14
C ALA A 304 -0.72 -23.29 -0.04
N ARG A 305 -1.62 -24.15 -0.50
CA ARG A 305 -2.60 -23.85 -1.57
C ARG A 305 -3.41 -22.56 -1.33
N ASP A 306 -3.81 -22.31 -0.08
CA ASP A 306 -4.62 -21.15 0.27
C ASP A 306 -3.75 -19.88 0.16
N THR A 307 -2.47 -19.97 0.58
CA THR A 307 -1.49 -18.90 0.43
C THR A 307 -1.22 -18.52 -1.03
N TYR A 308 -1.01 -19.49 -1.92
CA TYR A 308 -0.81 -19.19 -3.36
C TYR A 308 -2.08 -18.62 -3.99
N MET A 309 -3.26 -19.10 -3.58
CA MET A 309 -4.54 -18.52 -3.98
C MET A 309 -4.68 -17.05 -3.57
N ASP A 310 -4.34 -16.73 -2.33
CA ASP A 310 -4.40 -15.37 -1.82
C ASP A 310 -3.39 -14.48 -2.55
N TYR A 311 -2.16 -14.94 -2.79
CA TYR A 311 -1.15 -14.18 -3.55
C TYR A 311 -1.58 -13.89 -4.99
N HIS A 312 -2.11 -14.88 -5.70
CA HIS A 312 -2.60 -14.73 -7.06
C HIS A 312 -3.78 -13.75 -7.13
N ASN A 313 -4.79 -13.93 -6.28
CA ASN A 313 -5.95 -13.04 -6.27
C ASN A 313 -5.59 -11.60 -5.84
N ASN A 314 -4.61 -11.45 -4.94
CA ASN A 314 -4.03 -10.15 -4.61
C ASN A 314 -3.32 -9.53 -5.83
N ALA A 315 -2.64 -10.33 -6.65
CA ALA A 315 -1.98 -9.89 -7.88
C ALA A 315 -2.99 -9.38 -8.92
N VAL A 316 -4.05 -10.14 -9.19
CA VAL A 316 -5.16 -9.74 -10.09
C VAL A 316 -5.69 -8.36 -9.73
N GLY A 317 -6.05 -8.14 -8.46
CA GLY A 317 -6.57 -6.85 -7.98
C GLY A 317 -5.54 -5.74 -7.95
N ARG A 318 -4.29 -6.05 -7.61
CA ARG A 318 -3.23 -5.05 -7.47
C ARG A 318 -2.68 -4.60 -8.81
N TYR A 319 -2.66 -5.41 -9.87
CA TYR A 319 -2.04 -4.97 -11.13
C TYR A 319 -2.69 -5.42 -12.42
N TYR A 320 -3.00 -6.71 -12.62
CA TYR A 320 -3.50 -7.18 -13.92
C TYR A 320 -4.85 -6.57 -14.30
N GLU A 321 -5.82 -6.58 -13.39
CA GLU A 321 -7.18 -6.11 -13.63
C GLU A 321 -7.53 -4.84 -12.83
N TYR A 322 -6.54 -4.24 -12.16
CA TYR A 322 -6.72 -3.04 -11.35
C TYR A 322 -7.48 -1.92 -12.08
N TRP A 323 -7.13 -1.67 -13.34
CA TRP A 323 -7.74 -0.59 -14.13
C TRP A 323 -9.18 -0.92 -14.56
N THR A 324 -9.51 -2.20 -14.68
CA THR A 324 -10.87 -2.68 -14.92
C THR A 324 -11.75 -2.38 -13.70
N PHE A 325 -11.24 -2.67 -12.50
CA PHE A 325 -12.01 -2.46 -11.26
C PHE A 325 -12.13 -1.00 -10.88
N ARG A 326 -11.03 -0.25 -10.95
CA ARG A 326 -10.97 1.12 -10.48
C ARG A 326 -11.68 2.10 -11.42
N GLY A 327 -11.75 1.79 -12.72
CA GLY A 327 -12.34 2.70 -13.70
C GLY A 327 -11.47 3.92 -14.05
N SER A 328 -12.12 5.03 -14.40
CA SER A 328 -11.47 6.23 -14.95
C SER A 328 -10.73 7.05 -13.90
N TYR A 329 -9.52 7.52 -14.25
CA TYR A 329 -8.68 8.28 -13.31
C TYR A 329 -9.24 9.60 -12.83
N TRP A 330 -9.99 10.29 -13.68
CA TRP A 330 -10.46 11.63 -13.39
C TRP A 330 -11.89 11.67 -12.85
N GLY A 331 -12.64 10.56 -12.95
CA GLY A 331 -14.03 10.46 -12.49
C GLY A 331 -14.16 9.77 -11.13
N ASP A 332 -13.39 8.70 -10.92
CA ASP A 332 -13.83 7.66 -9.97
C ASP A 332 -12.86 7.55 -8.79
N TYR A 333 -12.00 8.55 -8.58
CA TYR A 333 -10.83 8.50 -7.69
C TYR A 333 -11.14 8.21 -6.21
N GLY A 334 -12.37 8.47 -5.76
CA GLY A 334 -12.83 8.19 -4.40
C GLY A 334 -13.98 7.18 -4.31
N ASP A 335 -14.48 6.68 -5.44
CA ASP A 335 -15.72 5.89 -5.51
C ASP A 335 -15.46 4.42 -5.17
N TRP A 336 -15.05 4.20 -3.93
CA TRP A 336 -14.69 2.87 -3.46
C TRP A 336 -15.87 1.89 -3.56
N GLU A 337 -17.11 2.36 -3.50
CA GLU A 337 -18.29 1.52 -3.67
C GLU A 337 -18.45 1.06 -5.11
N GLU A 338 -18.29 1.95 -6.10
CA GLU A 338 -18.29 1.59 -7.51
C GLU A 338 -17.15 0.61 -7.84
N TRP A 339 -15.95 0.80 -7.27
CA TRP A 339 -14.86 -0.17 -7.45
C TRP A 339 -15.22 -1.55 -6.91
N ALA A 340 -16.00 -1.61 -5.81
CA ALA A 340 -16.48 -2.87 -5.25
C ALA A 340 -17.48 -3.54 -6.20
N GLU A 341 -18.38 -2.76 -6.80
CA GLU A 341 -19.36 -3.25 -7.77
C GLU A 341 -18.68 -3.78 -9.03
N ASN A 342 -17.72 -3.03 -9.59
CA ASN A 342 -16.95 -3.46 -10.75
C ASN A 342 -16.19 -4.78 -10.49
N ALA A 343 -15.52 -4.88 -9.34
CA ALA A 343 -14.82 -6.10 -8.95
C ALA A 343 -15.79 -7.27 -8.72
N MET A 344 -16.96 -7.01 -8.12
CA MET A 344 -17.98 -8.02 -7.89
C MET A 344 -18.55 -8.55 -9.20
N GLU A 345 -18.94 -7.67 -10.12
CA GLU A 345 -19.48 -8.06 -11.43
C GLU A 345 -18.46 -8.88 -12.23
N TRP A 346 -17.19 -8.52 -12.16
CA TRP A 346 -16.11 -9.25 -12.82
C TRP A 346 -15.85 -10.62 -12.19
N VAL A 347 -15.88 -10.73 -10.85
CA VAL A 347 -15.72 -12.00 -10.13
C VAL A 347 -16.95 -12.91 -10.31
N ASP A 348 -18.17 -12.35 -10.40
CA ASP A 348 -19.39 -13.15 -10.60
C ASP A 348 -19.46 -13.77 -12.01
N ASP A 349 -18.79 -13.18 -13.00
CA ASP A 349 -18.57 -13.81 -14.30
C ASP A 349 -17.48 -14.90 -14.22
N LEU A 350 -17.92 -16.15 -14.05
CA LEU A 350 -17.04 -17.32 -13.94
C LEU A 350 -16.13 -17.55 -15.16
N ASN A 351 -16.31 -16.86 -16.29
CA ASN A 351 -15.32 -16.90 -17.38
C ASN A 351 -13.98 -16.25 -16.99
N ASN A 352 -14.00 -15.34 -16.01
CA ASN A 352 -12.84 -14.69 -15.44
C ASN A 352 -12.17 -15.52 -14.33
N GLY A 353 -12.81 -16.63 -13.91
CA GLY A 353 -12.32 -17.49 -12.85
C GLY A 353 -11.75 -18.81 -13.35
N VAL A 354 -10.74 -19.32 -12.66
CA VAL A 354 -10.23 -20.69 -12.79
C VAL A 354 -10.51 -21.44 -11.50
N TYR A 355 -11.20 -22.58 -11.65
CA TYR A 355 -11.51 -23.45 -10.52
C TYR A 355 -10.30 -24.32 -10.19
N MET A 356 -9.86 -24.25 -8.92
CA MET A 356 -8.81 -25.10 -8.38
C MET A 356 -9.44 -26.17 -7.48
N ASP A 357 -9.17 -27.45 -7.74
CA ASP A 357 -9.69 -28.56 -6.94
C ASP A 357 -8.83 -28.87 -5.70
N TRP A 358 -7.95 -27.94 -5.33
CA TRP A 358 -6.96 -28.06 -4.26
C TRP A 358 -7.52 -28.39 -2.88
N GLN A 359 -8.78 -28.02 -2.59
CA GLN A 359 -9.45 -28.42 -1.35
C GLN A 359 -9.59 -29.96 -1.22
N PHE A 360 -9.53 -30.69 -2.34
CA PHE A 360 -9.64 -32.15 -2.38
C PHE A 360 -8.29 -32.84 -2.59
N SER A 361 -7.40 -32.24 -3.38
CA SER A 361 -6.08 -32.80 -3.69
C SER A 361 -5.02 -32.48 -2.64
N ASP A 362 -5.17 -31.37 -1.90
CA ASP A 362 -4.22 -30.88 -0.89
C ASP A 362 -2.77 -30.89 -1.40
N PRO A 363 -2.48 -30.18 -2.51
CA PRO A 363 -1.15 -30.16 -3.06
C PRO A 363 -0.14 -29.59 -2.06
N ASP A 364 1.09 -30.08 -2.13
CA ASP A 364 2.21 -29.44 -1.44
C ASP A 364 2.53 -28.07 -2.07
N ALA A 365 3.41 -27.31 -1.41
CA ALA A 365 3.74 -25.95 -1.83
C ALA A 365 4.28 -25.89 -3.27
N ASP A 366 5.23 -26.77 -3.62
CA ASP A 366 5.84 -26.81 -4.96
C ASP A 366 4.79 -27.10 -6.04
N THR A 367 3.84 -28.00 -5.76
CA THR A 367 2.75 -28.32 -6.71
C THR A 367 1.76 -27.18 -6.82
N ALA A 368 1.38 -26.55 -5.69
CA ALA A 368 0.47 -25.42 -5.68
C ALA A 368 1.05 -24.20 -6.42
N GLU A 369 2.33 -23.91 -6.22
CA GLU A 369 3.07 -22.87 -6.95
C GLU A 369 3.08 -23.14 -8.45
N TYR A 370 3.46 -24.35 -8.85
CA TYR A 370 3.49 -24.72 -10.27
C TYR A 370 2.11 -24.62 -10.93
N GLU A 371 1.06 -25.11 -10.26
CA GLU A 371 -0.30 -25.07 -10.79
C GLU A 371 -0.89 -23.64 -10.80
N GLU A 372 -0.44 -22.76 -9.89
CA GLU A 372 -0.76 -21.33 -9.91
C GLU A 372 -0.08 -20.61 -11.07
N ASP A 373 1.21 -20.86 -11.30
CA ASP A 373 2.00 -20.30 -12.40
C ASP A 373 1.44 -20.67 -13.79
N GLU A 374 0.69 -21.77 -13.90
CA GLU A 374 0.00 -22.17 -15.14
C GLU A 374 -1.30 -21.40 -15.38
N VAL A 375 -1.83 -20.70 -14.38
CA VAL A 375 -3.05 -19.90 -14.51
C VAL A 375 -2.75 -18.58 -15.21
N ASP A 376 -3.65 -18.18 -16.10
CA ASP A 376 -3.61 -16.86 -16.71
C ASP A 376 -3.72 -15.79 -15.63
N ASP A 377 -2.67 -14.98 -15.52
CA ASP A 377 -2.55 -13.78 -14.68
C ASP A 377 -3.76 -12.83 -14.68
N TYR A 378 -4.54 -12.80 -15.77
CA TYR A 378 -5.77 -12.00 -15.89
C TYR A 378 -7.02 -12.73 -15.39
N LYS A 379 -6.88 -13.86 -14.71
CA LYS A 379 -7.99 -14.62 -14.13
C LYS A 379 -7.81 -14.74 -12.63
N TYR A 380 -8.91 -14.89 -11.90
CA TYR A 380 -8.85 -15.20 -10.47
C TYR A 380 -8.94 -16.70 -10.24
N ILE A 381 -8.43 -17.17 -9.10
CA ILE A 381 -8.54 -18.59 -8.71
C ILE A 381 -9.42 -18.75 -7.48
N TYR A 382 -10.18 -19.84 -7.44
CA TYR A 382 -11.15 -20.10 -6.36
C TYR A 382 -11.50 -21.58 -6.22
N TYR A 383 -12.05 -21.96 -5.06
CA TYR A 383 -12.64 -23.28 -4.81
C TYR A 383 -14.11 -23.34 -5.22
N LYS A 384 -14.54 -24.54 -5.65
CA LYS A 384 -15.93 -24.86 -5.97
C LYS A 384 -16.70 -25.14 -4.69
N LEU A 385 -17.85 -24.46 -4.59
CA LEU A 385 -18.87 -24.54 -3.54
C LEU A 385 -19.10 -25.92 -2.94
#